data_AF-A0A069SHZ1-F1
#
_entry.id   AF-A0A069SHZ1-F1
#
_cell.length_a   1.000
_cell.length_b   1.000
_cell.length_c   1.000
_cell.angle_alpha   90.00
_cell.angle_beta   90.00
_cell.angle_gamma   90.00
#
_symmetry.space_group_name_H-M   'P 1'
#
loop_
_entity.id
_entity.type
_entity.pdbx_description
1 polymer ?
#
loop_
_entity_poly.entity_id
_entity_poly.type
_entity_poly.pdbx_seq_one_letter_code
_entity_poly.pdbx_strand_id
1 'polypeptide(L)'
;MLCTLLDMVIWAQAAILYGFYHTDSLGLTPSSVVLLLLVAGLCCSIWYSLKELISANYQSIQLKTQKEALLSYPVLLDTLLSMETEIPQAESAIVLHNEKQADRKIQIIINPHCKHCALHYKEWLRLDTSVSLLFSVSDRNRQDKEVALAVISCYIRHGFRQAMDLLGEWFDNHDIGLIIHYPLVPQAEQVLEAQRAYCNKIHLQHTPFITINERKMPGIYTIEDLHYVL
;
A
#
# COMPACT_ATOMS: atom_id res chain seq x y z
N MET A 1 -22.15 -12.52 0.15
CA MET A 1 -22.86 -11.35 0.73
C MET A 1 -23.91 -10.73 -0.22
N LEU A 2 -23.89 -11.02 -1.52
CA LEU A 2 -24.88 -10.48 -2.47
C LEU A 2 -26.20 -11.27 -2.49
N CYS A 3 -26.12 -12.61 -2.44
CA CYS A 3 -27.28 -13.50 -2.38
C CYS A 3 -28.17 -13.17 -1.18
N THR A 4 -27.58 -12.93 -0.02
CA THR A 4 -28.29 -12.57 1.21
C THR A 4 -29.08 -11.26 1.09
N LEU A 5 -28.60 -10.30 0.31
CA LEU A 5 -29.27 -9.02 0.09
C LEU A 5 -30.47 -9.16 -0.87
N LEU A 6 -30.29 -9.98 -1.90
CA LEU A 6 -31.33 -10.31 -2.87
C LEU A 6 -32.45 -11.15 -2.23
N ASP A 7 -32.06 -12.12 -1.40
CA ASP A 7 -32.97 -12.93 -0.59
C ASP A 7 -33.76 -12.05 0.37
N MET A 8 -33.14 -11.08 1.06
CA MET A 8 -33.86 -10.15 1.94
C MET A 8 -34.92 -9.32 1.21
N VAL A 9 -34.64 -8.85 -0.01
CA VAL A 9 -35.62 -8.10 -0.82
C VAL A 9 -36.78 -9.01 -1.23
N ILE A 10 -36.50 -10.25 -1.65
CA ILE A 10 -37.54 -11.22 -2.01
C ILE A 10 -38.40 -11.58 -0.78
N TRP A 11 -37.78 -11.83 0.37
CA TRP A 11 -38.50 -12.13 1.61
C TRP A 11 -39.34 -10.96 2.09
N ALA A 12 -38.87 -9.72 1.96
CA ALA A 12 -39.64 -8.53 2.28
C ALA A 12 -40.88 -8.38 1.38
N GLN A 13 -40.73 -8.61 0.07
CA GLN A 13 -41.85 -8.60 -0.89
C GLN A 13 -42.85 -9.72 -0.59
N ALA A 14 -42.38 -10.93 -0.30
CA ALA A 14 -43.21 -12.06 0.07
C ALA A 14 -43.98 -11.81 1.37
N ALA A 15 -43.36 -11.21 2.39
CA ALA A 15 -44.01 -10.85 3.65
C ALA A 15 -45.11 -9.80 3.47
N ILE A 16 -44.88 -8.79 2.61
CA ILE A 16 -45.89 -7.77 2.27
C ILE A 16 -47.08 -8.42 1.58
N LEU A 17 -46.83 -9.27 0.57
CA LEU A 17 -47.89 -9.98 -0.16
C LEU A 17 -48.68 -10.96 0.74
N TYR A 18 -47.99 -11.67 1.64
CA TYR A 18 -48.61 -12.56 2.61
C TYR A 18 -49.51 -11.79 3.59
N GLY A 19 -49.07 -10.61 4.05
CA GLY A 19 -49.87 -9.73 4.90
C GLY A 19 -51.18 -9.28 4.23
N PHE A 20 -51.12 -8.95 2.93
CA PHE A 20 -52.32 -8.59 2.15
C PHE A 20 -53.26 -9.77 1.88
N TYR A 21 -52.74 -10.99 1.74
CA TYR A 21 -53.55 -12.19 1.51
C TYR A 21 -54.38 -12.60 2.74
N HIS A 22 -53.84 -12.40 3.94
CA HIS A 22 -54.49 -12.83 5.18
C HIS A 22 -55.55 -11.86 5.71
N THR A 23 -55.57 -10.63 5.20
CA THR A 23 -56.70 -9.70 5.38
C THR A 23 -57.69 -9.97 4.25
N ASP A 24 -58.83 -10.62 4.52
CA ASP A 24 -59.89 -11.02 3.57
C ASP A 24 -60.45 -9.90 2.66
N SER A 25 -59.90 -8.68 2.72
CA SER A 25 -60.11 -7.59 1.79
C SER A 25 -59.15 -7.67 0.60
N LEU A 26 -59.32 -8.65 -0.28
CA LEU A 26 -58.73 -8.63 -1.64
C LEU A 26 -59.46 -7.63 -2.55
N GLY A 27 -59.85 -6.48 -2.01
CA GLY A 27 -60.25 -5.32 -2.77
C GLY A 27 -58.98 -4.56 -3.13
N LEU A 28 -58.62 -4.55 -4.41
CA LEU A 28 -57.59 -3.65 -4.95
C LEU A 28 -58.05 -2.21 -4.74
N THR A 29 -57.80 -1.68 -3.55
CA THR A 29 -58.04 -0.28 -3.24
C THR A 29 -56.96 0.54 -3.96
N PRO A 30 -57.29 1.71 -4.53
CA PRO A 30 -56.32 2.54 -5.23
C PRO A 30 -55.06 2.83 -4.40
N SER A 31 -55.19 2.94 -3.07
CA SER A 31 -54.07 3.11 -2.13
C SER A 31 -53.11 1.91 -2.09
N SER A 32 -53.63 0.68 -2.09
CA SER A 32 -52.80 -0.54 -2.11
C SER A 32 -51.99 -0.67 -3.40
N VAL A 33 -52.57 -0.29 -4.54
CA VAL A 33 -51.88 -0.28 -5.84
C VAL A 33 -50.75 0.76 -5.86
N VAL A 34 -51.00 1.96 -5.33
CA VAL A 34 -49.98 3.01 -5.22
C VAL A 34 -48.82 2.57 -4.33
N LEU A 35 -49.10 1.94 -3.18
CA LEU A 35 -48.05 1.42 -2.29
C LEU A 35 -47.20 0.35 -2.98
N LEU A 36 -47.83 -0.57 -3.73
CA LEU A 36 -47.15 -1.65 -4.43
C LEU A 36 -46.24 -1.09 -5.55
N LEU A 37 -46.70 -0.08 -6.28
CA LEU A 37 -45.89 0.63 -7.28
C LEU A 37 -44.71 1.38 -6.65
N LEU A 38 -44.89 1.99 -5.49
CA LEU A 38 -43.79 2.66 -4.76
C LEU A 38 -42.73 1.65 -4.29
N VAL A 39 -43.15 0.52 -3.73
CA VAL A 39 -42.21 -0.55 -3.30
C VAL A 39 -41.47 -1.12 -4.51
N ALA A 40 -42.19 -1.42 -5.61
CA ALA A 40 -41.57 -1.89 -6.85
C ALA A 40 -40.57 -0.87 -7.41
N GLY A 41 -40.92 0.42 -7.41
CA GLY A 41 -40.05 1.50 -7.84
C GLY A 41 -38.78 1.64 -7.01
N LEU A 42 -38.89 1.49 -5.68
CA LEU A 42 -37.73 1.49 -4.76
C LEU A 42 -36.83 0.27 -5.00
N CYS A 43 -37.40 -0.93 -5.14
CA CYS A 43 -36.64 -2.14 -5.41
C CYS A 43 -35.89 -2.05 -6.75
N CYS A 44 -36.54 -1.56 -7.80
CA CYS A 44 -35.91 -1.35 -9.10
C CYS A 44 -34.76 -0.34 -9.00
N SER A 45 -34.98 0.80 -8.33
CA SER A 45 -33.95 1.83 -8.14
C SER A 45 -32.72 1.26 -7.42
N ILE A 46 -32.93 0.52 -6.32
CA ILE A 46 -31.85 -0.13 -5.57
C ILE A 46 -31.09 -1.14 -6.44
N TRP A 47 -31.81 -1.96 -7.22
CA TRP A 47 -31.20 -2.94 -8.11
C TRP A 47 -30.32 -2.29 -9.18
N TYR A 48 -30.79 -1.23 -9.83
CA TYR A 48 -30.01 -0.51 -10.85
C TYR A 48 -28.74 0.09 -10.26
N SER A 49 -28.83 0.77 -9.11
CA SER A 49 -27.64 1.31 -8.43
C SER A 49 -26.67 0.20 -7.99
N LEU A 50 -27.18 -0.92 -7.48
CA LEU A 50 -26.34 -2.04 -7.06
C LEU A 50 -25.67 -2.73 -8.25
N LYS A 51 -26.39 -2.93 -9.36
CA LYS A 51 -25.85 -3.53 -10.58
C LYS A 51 -24.65 -2.75 -11.11
N GLU A 52 -24.74 -1.42 -11.13
CA GLU A 52 -23.66 -0.55 -11.57
C GLU A 52 -22.42 -0.73 -10.69
N LEU A 53 -22.58 -0.69 -9.36
CA LEU A 53 -21.49 -0.94 -8.41
C LEU A 53 -20.87 -2.33 -8.55
N ILE A 54 -21.69 -3.37 -8.76
CA ILE A 54 -21.19 -4.74 -8.98
C ILE A 54 -20.38 -4.82 -10.27
N SER A 55 -20.89 -4.26 -11.37
CA SER A 55 -20.18 -4.28 -12.66
C SER A 55 -18.86 -3.54 -12.60
N ALA A 56 -18.81 -2.38 -11.94
CA ALA A 56 -17.59 -1.61 -11.75
C ALA A 56 -16.56 -2.39 -10.91
N ASN A 57 -17.00 -3.06 -9.85
CA ASN A 57 -16.13 -3.89 -9.02
C ASN A 57 -15.60 -5.11 -9.81
N TYR A 58 -16.47 -5.79 -10.55
CA TYR A 58 -16.07 -6.93 -11.39
C TYR A 58 -15.02 -6.53 -12.44
N GLN A 59 -15.22 -5.40 -13.12
CA GLN A 59 -14.25 -4.85 -14.07
C GLN A 59 -12.93 -4.49 -13.38
N SER A 60 -12.97 -3.91 -12.18
CA SER A 60 -11.76 -3.61 -11.41
C SER A 60 -10.97 -4.87 -11.05
N ILE A 61 -11.65 -5.93 -10.60
CA ILE A 61 -11.04 -7.23 -10.31
C ILE A 61 -10.41 -7.82 -11.57
N GLN A 62 -11.15 -7.84 -12.68
CA GLN A 62 -10.65 -8.36 -13.95
C GLN A 62 -9.40 -7.61 -14.44
N LEU A 63 -9.40 -6.28 -14.35
CA LEU A 63 -8.25 -5.45 -14.71
C LEU A 63 -7.05 -5.70 -13.80
N LYS A 64 -7.26 -5.87 -12.49
CA LYS A 64 -6.19 -6.23 -11.55
C LYS A 64 -5.56 -7.58 -11.90
N THR A 65 -6.38 -8.60 -12.15
CA THR A 65 -5.88 -9.93 -12.54
C THR A 65 -5.11 -9.89 -13.86
N GLN A 66 -5.59 -9.12 -14.85
CA GLN A 66 -4.88 -8.95 -16.12
C GLN A 66 -3.55 -8.20 -15.94
N LYS A 67 -3.53 -7.16 -15.10
CA LYS A 67 -2.30 -6.45 -14.73
C LYS A 67 -1.30 -7.39 -14.06
N GLU A 68 -1.73 -8.15 -13.05
CA GLU A 68 -0.88 -9.11 -12.34
C GLU A 68 -0.29 -10.15 -13.30
N ALA A 69 -1.11 -10.72 -14.20
CA ALA A 69 -0.64 -11.67 -15.20
C ALA A 69 0.40 -11.06 -16.15
N LEU A 70 0.21 -9.80 -16.56
CA LEU A 70 1.15 -9.08 -17.41
C LEU A 70 2.47 -8.77 -16.68
N LEU A 71 2.39 -8.25 -15.46
CA LEU A 71 3.56 -7.88 -14.66
C LEU A 71 4.36 -9.09 -14.17
N SER A 72 3.72 -10.24 -14.02
CA SER A 72 4.38 -11.50 -13.67
C SER A 72 5.24 -12.06 -14.82
N TYR A 73 5.19 -11.46 -16.02
CA TYR A 73 6.00 -11.91 -17.14
C TYR A 73 7.49 -11.56 -16.91
N PRO A 74 8.39 -12.56 -16.76
CA PRO A 74 9.74 -12.33 -16.23
C PRO A 74 10.58 -11.38 -17.09
N VAL A 75 10.39 -11.44 -18.41
CA VAL A 75 11.13 -10.60 -19.37
C VAL A 75 10.69 -9.14 -19.32
N LEU A 76 9.46 -8.86 -18.90
CA LEU A 76 8.91 -7.51 -18.93
C LEU A 76 9.65 -6.59 -17.96
N LEU A 77 9.91 -7.05 -16.74
CA LEU A 77 10.64 -6.27 -15.74
C LEU A 77 12.05 -5.92 -16.22
N ASP A 78 12.80 -6.91 -16.71
CA ASP A 78 14.18 -6.69 -17.17
C ASP A 78 14.23 -5.76 -18.40
N THR A 79 13.26 -5.91 -19.31
CA THR A 79 13.14 -5.03 -20.49
C THR A 79 12.86 -3.59 -20.06
N LEU A 80 11.89 -3.37 -19.16
CA LEU A 80 11.55 -2.03 -18.68
C LEU A 80 12.68 -1.42 -17.87
N LEU A 81 13.34 -2.20 -17.01
CA LEU A 81 14.51 -1.75 -16.27
C LEU A 81 15.60 -1.27 -17.22
N SER A 82 15.90 -1.99 -18.31
CA SER A 82 16.92 -1.57 -19.28
C SER A 82 16.68 -0.20 -19.93
N MET A 83 15.42 0.27 -19.91
CA MET A 83 15.01 1.58 -20.45
C MET A 83 15.01 2.68 -19.39
N GLU A 84 15.06 2.31 -18.11
CA GLU A 84 15.07 3.25 -16.99
C GLU A 84 16.46 3.85 -16.76
N THR A 85 16.45 5.04 -16.16
CA THR A 85 17.66 5.78 -15.82
C THR A 85 18.50 5.01 -14.81
N GLU A 86 19.80 4.93 -15.06
CA GLU A 86 20.79 4.42 -14.11
C GLU A 86 20.93 5.39 -12.94
N ILE A 87 20.81 4.85 -11.74
CA ILE A 87 20.99 5.52 -10.46
C ILE A 87 22.12 4.78 -9.75
N PRO A 88 23.29 5.43 -9.53
CA PRO A 88 24.42 4.80 -8.88
C PRO A 88 24.00 4.17 -7.55
N GLN A 89 24.41 2.93 -7.26
CA GLN A 89 24.08 2.33 -5.96
C GLN A 89 24.74 3.11 -4.81
N ALA A 90 24.04 3.23 -3.69
CA ALA A 90 24.67 3.74 -2.48
C ALA A 90 25.73 2.77 -1.95
N GLU A 91 26.77 3.32 -1.35
CA GLU A 91 27.84 2.53 -0.75
C GLU A 91 27.30 1.67 0.42
N SER A 92 27.80 0.45 0.58
CA SER A 92 27.32 -0.47 1.61
C SER A 92 27.48 0.06 3.03
N ALA A 93 28.45 0.95 3.26
CA ALA A 93 28.72 1.57 4.55
C ALA A 93 27.61 2.54 5.02
N ILE A 94 26.76 3.02 4.11
CA ILE A 94 25.77 4.06 4.41
C ILE A 94 24.33 3.54 4.33
N VAL A 95 24.11 2.28 3.99
CA VAL A 95 22.76 1.70 3.84
C VAL A 95 22.42 0.78 5.01
N LEU A 96 21.13 0.71 5.33
CA LEU A 96 20.60 -0.29 6.24
C LEU A 96 20.18 -1.49 5.40
N HIS A 97 20.92 -2.60 5.43
CA HIS A 97 20.64 -3.76 4.58
C HIS A 97 20.13 -4.97 5.36
N ASN A 98 19.27 -5.77 4.74
CA ASN A 98 18.72 -7.00 5.34
C ASN A 98 19.66 -8.23 5.27
N GLU A 99 20.92 -8.03 4.84
CA GLU A 99 21.98 -9.07 4.75
C GLU A 99 21.69 -10.22 3.77
N LYS A 100 20.55 -10.23 3.08
CA LYS A 100 20.24 -11.25 2.07
C LYS A 100 21.18 -11.09 0.88
N GLN A 101 21.77 -12.19 0.43
CA GLN A 101 22.48 -12.26 -0.85
C GLN A 101 21.50 -12.73 -1.91
N ALA A 102 21.20 -11.86 -2.88
CA ALA A 102 20.28 -12.15 -3.96
C ALA A 102 20.77 -11.49 -5.26
N ASP A 103 20.35 -12.07 -6.39
CA ASP A 103 20.70 -11.56 -7.73
C ASP A 103 20.14 -10.16 -7.98
N ARG A 104 18.99 -9.86 -7.36
CA ARG A 104 18.38 -8.54 -7.42
C ARG A 104 18.63 -7.77 -6.12
N LYS A 105 19.03 -6.51 -6.28
CA LYS A 105 19.27 -5.58 -5.18
C LYS A 105 18.24 -4.46 -5.27
N ILE A 106 17.40 -4.38 -4.25
CA ILE A 106 16.44 -3.30 -4.09
C ILE A 106 17.02 -2.26 -3.15
N GLN A 107 17.05 -1.01 -3.60
CA GLN A 107 17.34 0.12 -2.74
C GLN A 107 16.08 0.98 -2.60
N ILE A 108 15.72 1.29 -1.36
CA ILE A 108 14.54 2.07 -1.02
C ILE A 108 15.00 3.30 -0.27
N ILE A 109 14.67 4.48 -0.79
CA ILE A 109 14.95 5.77 -0.17
C ILE A 109 13.65 6.34 0.35
N ILE A 110 13.60 6.65 1.64
CA ILE A 110 12.38 7.06 2.33
C ILE A 110 12.56 8.36 3.10
N ASN A 111 11.47 8.97 3.51
CA ASN A 111 11.45 10.01 4.54
C ASN A 111 10.55 9.55 5.70
N PRO A 112 10.91 9.79 6.98
CA PRO A 112 10.10 9.34 8.12
C PRO A 112 8.65 9.86 8.18
N HIS A 113 8.32 10.98 7.52
CA HIS A 113 6.95 11.51 7.42
C HIS A 113 6.25 11.18 6.08
N CYS A 114 6.87 10.38 5.23
CA CYS A 114 6.31 9.99 3.94
C CYS A 114 5.10 9.05 4.13
N LYS A 115 3.89 9.55 3.84
CA LYS A 115 2.64 8.76 3.96
C LYS A 115 2.63 7.51 3.09
N HIS A 116 3.15 7.59 1.86
CA HIS A 116 3.27 6.42 0.98
C HIS A 116 4.27 5.39 1.52
N CYS A 117 5.33 5.84 2.18
CA CYS A 117 6.30 4.99 2.83
C CYS A 117 5.64 4.22 3.99
N ALA A 118 4.91 4.93 4.86
CA ALA A 118 4.14 4.35 5.96
C ALA A 118 3.06 3.35 5.49
N LEU A 119 2.45 3.58 4.33
CA LEU A 119 1.44 2.67 3.79
C LEU A 119 2.04 1.33 3.33
N HIS A 120 3.27 1.35 2.82
CA HIS A 120 3.84 0.23 2.06
C HIS A 120 5.06 -0.44 2.73
N TYR A 121 5.54 0.04 3.89
CA TYR A 121 6.78 -0.48 4.49
C TYR A 121 6.75 -1.97 4.83
N LYS A 122 5.56 -2.51 5.15
CA LYS A 122 5.37 -3.93 5.48
C LYS A 122 5.66 -4.83 4.29
N GLU A 123 5.43 -4.34 3.06
CA GLU A 123 5.73 -5.09 1.84
C GLU A 123 7.25 -5.20 1.62
N TRP A 124 8.04 -4.20 2.01
CA TRP A 124 9.51 -4.25 1.89
C TRP A 124 10.12 -5.40 2.70
N LEU A 125 9.53 -5.69 3.86
CA LEU A 125 9.96 -6.76 4.76
C LEU A 125 9.61 -8.16 4.23
N ARG A 126 8.62 -8.25 3.34
CA ARG A 126 8.15 -9.51 2.76
C ARG A 126 8.92 -9.92 1.50
N LEU A 127 9.73 -9.02 0.94
CA LEU A 127 10.49 -9.32 -0.28
C LEU A 127 11.57 -10.36 0.01
N ASP A 128 11.64 -11.39 -0.83
CA ASP A 128 12.64 -12.45 -0.69
C ASP A 128 13.97 -12.13 -1.39
N THR A 129 14.46 -10.91 -1.21
CA THR A 129 15.64 -10.42 -1.92
C THR A 129 16.46 -9.43 -1.09
N SER A 130 17.59 -8.98 -1.63
CA SER A 130 18.45 -7.99 -0.96
C SER A 130 17.75 -6.64 -0.92
N VAL A 131 17.45 -6.14 0.27
CA VAL A 131 16.83 -4.82 0.49
C VAL A 131 17.81 -3.93 1.25
N SER A 132 18.00 -2.71 0.75
CA SER A 132 18.80 -1.65 1.36
C SER A 132 17.95 -0.40 1.55
N LEU A 133 17.98 0.20 2.73
CA LEU A 133 17.19 1.38 3.09
C LEU A 133 18.09 2.59 3.33
N LEU A 134 17.67 3.75 2.84
CA LEU A 134 18.28 5.06 3.10
C LEU A 134 17.23 6.09 3.50
N PHE A 135 17.65 7.09 4.26
CA PHE A 135 16.82 8.22 4.65
C PHE A 135 17.15 9.47 3.83
N SER A 136 16.13 10.07 3.23
CA SER A 136 16.17 11.41 2.64
C SER A 136 15.51 12.40 3.60
N VAL A 137 16.34 13.03 4.43
CA VAL A 137 15.91 13.97 5.47
C VAL A 137 16.60 15.31 5.30
N SER A 138 15.82 16.39 5.42
CA SER A 138 16.35 17.76 5.49
C SER A 138 16.71 18.14 6.93
N ASP A 139 17.78 18.92 7.14
CA ASP A 139 18.09 19.52 8.44
C ASP A 139 17.02 20.45 8.99
N ARG A 140 16.13 20.94 8.13
CA ARG A 140 15.03 21.81 8.54
C ARG A 140 13.94 21.05 9.30
N ASN A 141 13.83 19.74 9.08
CA ASN A 141 12.86 18.90 9.79
C ASN A 141 13.54 18.11 10.90
N ARG A 142 13.50 18.70 12.10
CA ARG A 142 14.12 18.11 13.30
C ARG A 142 13.58 16.71 13.63
N GLN A 143 12.28 16.50 13.49
CA GLN A 143 11.64 15.24 13.83
C GLN A 143 12.03 14.12 12.86
N ASP A 144 12.04 14.40 11.55
CA ASP A 144 12.57 13.45 10.55
C ASP A 144 14.01 13.06 10.88
N LYS A 145 14.83 14.04 11.27
CA LYS A 145 16.24 13.81 11.61
C LYS A 145 16.35 12.91 12.84
N GLU A 146 15.62 13.23 13.91
CA GLU A 146 15.64 12.45 15.15
C GLU A 146 15.19 10.99 14.93
N VAL A 147 14.12 10.78 14.14
CA VAL A 147 13.64 9.44 13.79
C VAL A 147 14.70 8.68 12.98
N ALA A 148 15.23 9.29 11.92
CA ALA A 148 16.25 8.64 11.08
C ALA A 148 17.49 8.26 11.90
N LEU A 149 17.97 9.15 12.78
CA LEU A 149 19.10 8.87 13.65
C LEU A 149 18.84 7.73 14.64
N ALA A 150 17.64 7.67 15.23
CA ALA A 150 17.27 6.58 16.13
C ALA A 150 17.22 5.24 15.39
N VAL A 151 16.63 5.21 14.18
CA VAL A 151 16.56 3.99 13.36
C VAL A 151 17.95 3.54 12.90
N ILE A 152 18.80 4.47 12.44
CA ILE A 152 20.20 4.18 12.09
C ILE A 152 20.98 3.67 13.32
N SER A 153 20.78 4.29 14.49
CA SER A 153 21.43 3.86 15.73
C SER A 153 20.97 2.47 16.17
N CYS A 154 19.68 2.18 16.03
CA CYS A 154 19.12 0.85 16.26
C CYS A 154 19.74 -0.18 15.31
N TYR A 155 19.86 0.14 14.02
CA TYR A 155 20.51 -0.72 13.03
C TYR A 155 21.96 -1.05 13.41
N ILE A 156 22.75 -0.03 13.74
CA ILE A 156 24.17 -0.21 14.09
C ILE A 156 24.34 -1.12 15.32
N ARG A 157 23.42 -1.07 16.29
CA ARG A 157 23.51 -1.84 17.54
C ARG A 157 22.87 -3.23 17.46
N HIS A 158 21.76 -3.34 16.72
CA HIS A 158 20.85 -4.47 16.83
C HIS A 158 20.53 -5.14 15.49
N GLY A 159 20.88 -4.50 14.37
CA GLY A 159 20.67 -5.01 13.02
C GLY A 159 19.36 -4.54 12.36
N PHE A 160 19.17 -5.00 11.12
CA PHE A 160 18.09 -4.53 10.23
C PHE A 160 16.69 -4.75 10.78
N ARG A 161 16.41 -5.92 11.35
CA ARG A 161 15.06 -6.27 11.80
C ARG A 161 14.55 -5.32 12.88
N GLN A 162 15.35 -5.08 13.92
CA GLN A 162 15.01 -4.19 15.03
C GLN A 162 14.91 -2.74 14.57
N ALA A 163 15.73 -2.32 13.60
CA ALA A 163 15.61 -1.00 13.00
C ALA A 163 14.29 -0.83 12.24
N MET A 164 13.85 -1.87 11.52
CA MET A 164 12.59 -1.86 10.80
C MET A 164 11.37 -1.97 11.72
N ASP A 165 11.47 -2.70 12.83
CA ASP A 165 10.42 -2.75 13.86
C ASP A 165 10.21 -1.34 14.46
N LEU A 166 11.31 -0.66 14.84
CA LEU A 166 11.28 0.72 15.32
C LEU A 166 10.69 1.69 14.29
N LEU A 167 11.10 1.58 13.03
CA LEU A 167 10.57 2.40 11.94
C LEU A 167 9.08 2.13 11.71
N GLY A 168 8.65 0.87 11.81
CA GLY A 168 7.25 0.48 11.68
C GLY A 168 6.38 1.03 12.80
N GLU A 169 6.85 0.98 14.05
CA GLU A 169 6.16 1.59 15.19
C GLU A 169 6.02 3.11 15.03
N TRP A 170 7.06 3.77 14.51
CA TRP A 170 6.98 5.17 14.14
C TRP A 170 5.92 5.44 13.07
N PHE A 171 5.90 4.67 11.98
CA PHE A 171 4.91 4.84 10.92
C PHE A 171 3.47 4.58 11.38
N ASP A 172 3.26 3.56 12.22
CA ASP A 172 1.94 3.15 12.67
C ASP A 172 1.41 4.11 13.77
N ASN A 173 2.26 4.53 14.72
CA ASN A 173 1.82 5.22 15.95
C ASN A 173 2.33 6.67 16.10
N HIS A 174 3.34 7.08 15.36
CA HIS A 174 4.03 8.38 15.51
C HIS A 174 4.50 8.66 16.96
N ASP A 175 4.85 7.60 17.69
CA ASP A 175 5.24 7.71 19.10
C ASP A 175 6.69 8.16 19.24
N ILE A 176 6.85 9.43 19.59
CA ILE A 176 8.16 10.06 19.84
C ILE A 176 8.82 9.47 21.11
N GLY A 177 8.02 9.02 22.08
CA GLY A 177 8.53 8.45 23.33
C GLY A 177 9.42 7.23 23.10
N LEU A 178 9.07 6.43 22.09
CA LEU A 178 9.79 5.20 21.76
C LEU A 178 11.16 5.48 21.12
N ILE A 179 11.27 6.57 20.36
CA ILE A 179 12.52 7.05 19.74
C ILE A 179 13.52 7.52 20.82
N ILE A 180 13.03 8.16 21.88
CA ILE A 180 13.87 8.69 22.98
C ILE A 180 14.58 7.55 23.73
N HIS A 181 14.03 6.34 23.71
CA HIS A 181 14.63 5.17 24.37
C HIS A 181 15.78 4.55 23.59
N TYR A 182 15.99 4.89 22.31
CA TYR A 182 17.10 4.39 21.52
C TYR A 182 18.32 5.33 21.65
N PRO A 183 19.40 4.92 22.35
CA PRO A 183 20.54 5.78 22.56
C PRO A 183 21.28 6.02 21.24
N LEU A 184 21.37 7.28 20.82
CA LEU A 184 22.06 7.67 19.61
C LEU A 184 23.53 7.25 19.66
N VAL A 185 24.04 6.73 18.54
CA VAL A 185 25.47 6.46 18.36
C VAL A 185 26.11 7.52 17.47
N PRO A 186 27.35 7.96 17.75
CA PRO A 186 28.01 9.00 16.94
C PRO A 186 28.10 8.65 15.45
N GLN A 187 28.24 7.36 15.12
CA GLN A 187 28.29 6.90 13.73
C GLN A 187 26.98 7.16 12.97
N ALA A 188 25.83 7.26 13.65
CA ALA A 188 24.54 7.45 12.99
C ALA A 188 24.45 8.80 12.26
N GLU A 189 25.03 9.86 12.83
CA GLU A 189 25.10 11.16 12.15
C GLU A 189 25.99 11.10 10.91
N GLN A 190 27.13 10.41 10.97
CA GLN A 190 28.00 10.24 9.80
C GLN A 190 27.29 9.49 8.67
N VAL A 191 26.57 8.42 9.01
CA VAL A 191 25.75 7.66 8.06
C VAL A 191 24.65 8.54 7.47
N LEU A 192 23.91 9.30 8.29
CA LEU A 192 22.82 10.15 7.81
C LEU A 192 23.32 11.27 6.90
N GLU A 193 24.44 11.91 7.23
CA GLU A 193 25.07 12.92 6.36
C GLU A 193 25.49 12.33 5.01
N ALA A 194 26.06 11.12 5.01
CA ALA A 194 26.43 10.45 3.78
C ALA A 194 25.19 10.04 2.95
N GLN A 195 24.10 9.58 3.59
CA GLN A 195 22.83 9.32 2.91
C GLN A 195 22.25 10.60 2.28
N ARG A 196 22.33 11.74 2.96
CA ARG A 196 21.89 13.04 2.41
C ARG A 196 22.73 13.48 1.21
N ALA A 197 24.05 13.38 1.32
CA ALA A 197 24.96 13.69 0.22
C ALA A 197 24.65 12.82 -1.01
N TYR A 198 24.39 11.54 -0.79
CA TYR A 198 23.94 10.62 -1.83
C TYR A 198 22.58 11.04 -2.44
N CYS A 199 21.57 11.35 -1.62
CA CYS A 199 20.25 11.79 -2.10
C CYS A 199 20.33 13.09 -2.93
N ASN A 200 21.19 14.03 -2.53
CA ASN A 200 21.44 15.27 -3.27
C ASN A 200 22.12 14.99 -4.62
N LYS A 201 23.11 14.09 -4.65
CA LYS A 201 23.84 13.69 -5.87
C LYS A 201 22.91 13.10 -6.94
N ILE A 202 21.93 12.30 -6.54
CA ILE A 202 20.97 11.68 -7.47
C ILE A 202 19.78 12.59 -7.79
N HIS A 203 19.76 13.82 -7.29
CA HIS A 203 18.65 14.78 -7.43
C HIS A 203 17.29 14.17 -7.06
N LEU A 204 17.22 13.51 -5.90
CA LEU A 204 16.02 12.84 -5.42
C LEU A 204 14.82 13.80 -5.38
N GLN A 205 13.71 13.41 -6.02
CA GLN A 205 12.52 14.27 -6.16
C GLN A 205 11.37 13.91 -5.22
N HIS A 206 11.22 12.63 -4.86
CA HIS A 206 10.11 12.13 -4.06
C HIS A 206 10.51 10.90 -3.25
N THR A 207 9.68 10.56 -2.27
CA THR A 207 9.78 9.31 -1.49
C THR A 207 8.42 8.60 -1.45
N PRO A 208 8.36 7.25 -1.39
CA PRO A 208 9.52 6.36 -1.50
C PRO A 208 10.10 6.42 -2.92
N PHE A 209 11.41 6.29 -3.03
CA PHE A 209 12.10 6.13 -4.31
C PHE A 209 12.80 4.78 -4.30
N ILE A 210 12.51 3.96 -5.30
CA ILE A 210 12.93 2.56 -5.35
C ILE A 210 13.80 2.36 -6.59
N THR A 211 14.93 1.68 -6.41
CA THR A 211 15.74 1.18 -7.51
C THR A 211 15.89 -0.33 -7.43
N ILE A 212 16.01 -0.97 -8.60
CA ILE A 212 16.28 -2.40 -8.77
C ILE A 212 17.53 -2.49 -9.63
N ASN A 213 18.60 -3.10 -9.11
CA ASN A 213 19.88 -3.25 -9.82
C ASN A 213 20.37 -1.93 -10.45
N GLU A 214 20.49 -0.88 -9.62
CA GLU A 214 21.00 0.44 -10.03
C GLU A 214 20.13 1.16 -11.06
N ARG A 215 18.89 0.73 -11.27
CA ARG A 215 17.95 1.43 -12.17
C ARG A 215 16.68 1.79 -11.43
N LYS A 216 16.09 2.93 -11.77
CA LYS A 216 14.81 3.34 -11.19
C LYS A 216 13.74 2.26 -11.44
N MET A 217 12.92 1.97 -10.43
CA MET A 217 11.79 1.06 -10.58
C MET A 217 10.82 1.62 -11.64
N PRO A 218 10.44 0.85 -12.68
CA PRO A 218 9.54 1.34 -13.70
C PRO A 218 8.18 1.69 -13.12
N GLY A 219 7.62 2.85 -13.49
CA GLY A 219 6.44 3.42 -12.84
C GLY A 219 5.14 2.60 -12.95
N ILE A 220 5.12 1.54 -13.77
CA ILE A 220 3.99 0.61 -13.88
C ILE A 220 3.94 -0.41 -12.72
N TYR A 221 5.07 -0.65 -12.05
CA TYR A 221 5.16 -1.54 -10.89
C TYR A 221 4.89 -0.76 -9.60
N THR A 222 4.07 -1.34 -8.73
CA THR A 222 4.06 -1.01 -7.31
C THR A 222 4.99 -1.96 -6.56
N ILE A 223 5.24 -1.67 -5.29
CA ILE A 223 6.06 -2.57 -4.47
C ILE A 223 5.40 -3.94 -4.28
N GLU A 224 4.07 -3.98 -4.18
CA GLU A 224 3.31 -5.23 -4.07
C GLU A 224 3.53 -6.11 -5.31
N ASP A 225 3.57 -5.48 -6.50
CA ASP A 225 3.76 -6.19 -7.75
C ASP A 225 5.13 -6.90 -7.79
N LEU A 226 6.14 -6.42 -7.02
CA LEU A 226 7.46 -7.05 -6.97
C LEU A 226 7.43 -8.45 -6.34
N HIS A 227 6.43 -8.78 -5.52
CA HIS A 227 6.28 -10.14 -4.98
C HIS A 227 6.03 -11.20 -6.05
N TYR A 228 5.54 -10.80 -7.23
CA TYR A 228 5.27 -11.73 -8.32
C TYR A 228 6.49 -11.99 -9.21
N VAL A 229 7.50 -11.12 -9.16
CA VAL A 229 8.59 -11.10 -10.15
C VAL A 229 9.96 -11.33 -9.53
N LEU A 230 10.10 -11.12 -8.22
CA LEU A 230 11.36 -11.21 -7.48
C LEU A 230 11.50 -12.50 -6.68
#